data_AF-C7ZNF5-F1
#
_entry.id   AF-C7ZNF5-F1
#
_cell.length_a   1.000
_cell.length_b   1.000
_cell.length_c   1.000
_cell.angle_alpha   90.00
_cell.angle_beta   90.00
_cell.angle_gamma   90.00
#
_symmetry.space_group_name_H-M   'P 1'
#
loop_
_entity.id
_entity.type
_entity.pdbx_description
1 polymer ?
#
loop_
_entity_poly.entity_id
_entity_poly.type
_entity_poly.pdbx_seq_one_letter_code
_entity_poly.pdbx_strand_id
1 'polypeptide(L)'
;MVQTHRLTLLGFAVLATAVDVSLKSTGCADAAGFESCQTSANKKTTSCINQAHRDDSQQEILACGCQDYVNNYNCYAAFCWNKVWECDYQEYIVSYLQNCPIAKLPVPYFPAPKQAPSSCSCNLGKVYLAIHDAIQQTETCSDNSDSADAGSNLQRMQGCSCCEISGALSRQARIHSELQTLLTLASIVEICPDTAPKYAGLAEISQLETQLNVQFDTCEKYMDTYDCHSDLSFSLDGVSTFYKPDDSLKTGTATLSNGPGTVTAPASGHIFTYTNGGDGVVYTITAAADKASSGSKGDSSGSKSTSIPNESSSESKGKATESSSKSAGVMLETGNCLVLGAILVSILAVW
;
A
#
# COMPACT_ATOMS: atom_id res chain seq x y z
N MET A 1 -0.20 34.79 21.69
CA MET A 1 -0.15 34.55 20.23
C MET A 1 0.17 33.09 20.07
N VAL A 2 -0.86 32.26 19.83
CA VAL A 2 -0.71 30.81 19.71
C VAL A 2 -0.21 30.54 18.30
N GLN A 3 1.06 30.20 18.17
CA GLN A 3 1.65 29.78 16.91
C GLN A 3 1.23 28.33 16.68
N THR A 4 0.10 28.15 15.99
CA THR A 4 -0.32 26.87 15.45
C THR A 4 0.75 26.35 14.49
N HIS A 5 1.64 25.50 14.96
CA HIS A 5 2.48 24.67 14.11
C HIS A 5 1.57 23.63 13.44
N ARG A 6 1.11 23.96 12.22
CA ARG A 6 0.61 22.94 11.31
C ARG A 6 1.80 22.06 10.95
N LEU A 7 1.90 20.89 11.58
CA LEU A 7 2.80 19.84 11.14
C LEU A 7 2.34 19.46 9.72
N THR A 8 3.09 19.91 8.73
CA THR A 8 2.90 19.45 7.35
C THR A 8 3.25 17.98 7.34
N LEU A 9 2.26 17.11 7.06
CA LEU A 9 2.46 15.69 6.72
C LEU A 9 3.55 15.61 5.65
N LEU A 10 4.78 15.33 6.09
CA LEU A 10 5.90 15.06 5.19
C LEU A 10 5.59 13.69 4.60
N GLY A 11 5.12 13.69 3.35
CA GLY A 11 4.92 12.46 2.60
C GLY A 11 6.18 11.61 2.66
N PHE A 12 6.02 10.33 2.99
CA PHE A 12 7.09 9.35 2.99
C PHE A 12 7.72 9.27 1.59
N ALA A 13 8.80 10.01 1.37
CA ALA A 13 9.65 9.81 0.20
C ALA A 13 10.53 8.60 0.51
N VAL A 14 10.09 7.43 0.09
CA VAL A 14 10.82 6.17 0.23
C VAL A 14 11.78 6.03 -0.94
N LEU A 15 13.06 5.77 -0.67
CA LEU A 15 13.90 5.03 -1.60
C LEU A 15 13.51 3.56 -1.47
N ALA A 16 12.35 3.20 -2.03
CA ALA A 16 12.05 1.81 -2.25
C ALA A 16 13.17 1.31 -3.16
N THR A 17 13.84 0.22 -2.79
CA THR A 17 14.30 -0.65 -3.87
C THR A 17 13.01 -1.02 -4.58
N ALA A 18 12.74 -0.37 -5.71
CA ALA A 18 11.59 -0.61 -6.54
C ALA A 18 11.68 -2.08 -7.01
N VAL A 19 11.25 -3.00 -6.17
CA VAL A 19 10.56 -4.16 -6.67
C VAL A 19 9.34 -3.55 -7.34
N ASP A 20 9.31 -3.59 -8.67
CA ASP A 20 8.11 -3.31 -9.46
C ASP A 20 7.01 -4.26 -8.95
N VAL A 21 6.28 -3.85 -7.90
CA VAL A 21 5.14 -4.60 -7.39
C VAL A 21 4.07 -4.49 -8.46
N SER A 22 3.96 -5.54 -9.26
CA SER A 22 3.09 -5.62 -10.41
C SER A 22 2.16 -6.82 -10.26
N LEU A 23 0.88 -6.58 -10.53
CA LEU A 23 -0.12 -7.63 -10.46
C LEU A 23 -0.02 -8.53 -11.69
N LYS A 24 0.09 -9.84 -11.45
CA LYS A 24 0.28 -10.86 -12.50
C LYS A 24 -1.03 -11.51 -12.89
N SER A 25 -1.16 -11.87 -14.17
CA SER A 25 -2.33 -12.58 -14.73
C SER A 25 -2.37 -14.07 -14.39
N THR A 26 -1.24 -14.63 -13.95
CA THR A 26 -1.10 -16.06 -13.67
C THR A 26 -2.11 -16.52 -12.61
N GLY A 27 -2.95 -17.46 -13.02
CA GLY A 27 -3.96 -18.08 -12.14
C GLY A 27 -5.21 -17.23 -11.91
N CYS A 28 -5.35 -16.08 -12.57
CA CYS A 28 -6.59 -15.29 -12.51
C CYS A 28 -7.76 -16.04 -13.13
N ALA A 29 -8.96 -15.81 -12.61
CA ALA A 29 -10.21 -16.33 -13.14
C ALA A 29 -10.38 -16.04 -14.64
N ASP A 30 -9.93 -14.88 -15.11
CA ASP A 30 -9.84 -14.54 -16.54
C ASP A 30 -8.53 -13.79 -16.83
N ALA A 31 -7.42 -14.55 -16.97
CA ALA A 31 -6.09 -13.99 -17.24
C ALA A 31 -6.05 -13.08 -18.48
N ALA A 32 -6.70 -13.47 -19.58
CA ALA A 32 -6.73 -12.68 -20.81
C ALA A 32 -7.55 -11.39 -20.64
N GLY A 33 -8.67 -11.46 -19.91
CA GLY A 33 -9.45 -10.28 -19.53
C GLY A 33 -8.62 -9.32 -18.67
N PHE A 34 -7.85 -9.84 -17.72
CA PHE A 34 -6.97 -9.03 -16.89
C PHE A 34 -5.87 -8.33 -17.69
N GLU A 35 -5.17 -9.05 -18.58
CA GLU A 35 -4.12 -8.48 -19.44
C GLU A 35 -4.67 -7.40 -20.39
N SER A 36 -5.86 -7.62 -20.94
CA SER A 36 -6.55 -6.63 -21.76
C SER A 36 -6.92 -5.37 -20.96
N CYS A 37 -7.37 -5.57 -19.71
CA CYS A 37 -7.68 -4.48 -18.78
C CYS A 37 -6.42 -3.68 -18.42
N GLN A 38 -5.32 -4.35 -18.03
CA GLN A 38 -4.03 -3.70 -17.77
C GLN A 38 -3.52 -2.93 -18.98
N THR A 39 -3.60 -3.51 -20.19
CA THR A 39 -3.19 -2.82 -21.42
C THR A 39 -3.97 -1.52 -21.61
N SER A 40 -5.26 -1.52 -21.27
CA SER A 40 -6.12 -0.34 -21.34
C SER A 40 -5.77 0.68 -20.25
N ALA A 41 -5.47 0.23 -19.03
CA ALA A 41 -4.97 1.06 -17.94
C ALA A 41 -3.66 1.75 -18.33
N ASN A 42 -2.67 0.98 -18.79
CA ASN A 42 -1.36 1.49 -19.21
C ASN A 42 -1.47 2.54 -20.31
N LYS A 43 -2.35 2.33 -21.30
CA LYS A 43 -2.61 3.33 -22.36
C LYS A 43 -3.17 4.64 -21.79
N LYS A 44 -4.10 4.57 -20.82
CA LYS A 44 -4.62 5.77 -20.15
C LYS A 44 -3.53 6.48 -19.37
N THR A 45 -2.73 5.72 -18.61
CA THR A 45 -1.61 6.25 -17.81
C THR A 45 -0.57 6.93 -18.69
N THR A 46 -0.14 6.29 -19.79
CA THR A 46 0.77 6.91 -20.77
C THR A 46 0.17 8.16 -21.39
N SER A 47 -1.11 8.15 -21.76
CA SER A 47 -1.77 9.35 -22.31
C SER A 47 -1.83 10.49 -21.28
N CYS A 48 -2.10 10.17 -20.01
CA CYS A 48 -2.13 11.12 -18.90
C CYS A 48 -0.75 11.72 -18.66
N ILE A 49 0.30 10.90 -18.52
CA ILE A 49 1.68 11.36 -18.31
C ILE A 49 2.17 12.22 -19.48
N ASN A 50 1.86 11.83 -20.72
CA ASN A 50 2.21 12.64 -21.89
C ASN A 50 1.51 14.01 -21.90
N GLN A 51 0.30 14.10 -21.35
CA GLN A 51 -0.40 15.37 -21.20
C GLN A 51 0.22 16.20 -20.08
N ALA A 52 0.47 15.60 -18.91
CA ALA A 52 1.14 16.24 -17.79
C ALA A 52 2.51 16.81 -18.16
N HIS A 53 3.28 16.10 -19.01
CA HIS A 53 4.55 16.61 -19.55
C HIS A 53 4.36 17.80 -20.49
N ARG A 54 3.29 17.84 -21.28
CA ARG A 54 2.97 19.01 -22.12
C ARG A 54 2.59 20.22 -21.27
N ASP A 55 1.98 19.98 -20.13
CA ASP A 55 1.50 21.00 -19.21
C ASP A 55 2.54 21.36 -18.12
N ASP A 56 3.74 20.75 -18.18
CA ASP A 56 4.84 20.90 -17.20
C ASP A 56 4.40 20.67 -15.74
N SER A 57 3.49 19.72 -15.53
CA SER A 57 2.82 19.48 -14.25
C SER A 57 3.33 18.21 -13.57
N GLN A 58 4.27 18.36 -12.63
CA GLN A 58 4.76 17.24 -11.81
C GLN A 58 3.65 16.64 -10.93
N GLN A 59 2.74 17.47 -10.45
CA GLN A 59 1.59 17.02 -9.66
C GLN A 59 0.67 16.12 -10.49
N GLU A 60 0.47 16.44 -11.77
CA GLU A 60 -0.35 15.63 -12.65
C GLU A 60 0.34 14.30 -13.00
N ILE A 61 1.67 14.28 -13.19
CA ILE A 61 2.42 13.01 -13.35
C ILE A 61 2.18 12.08 -12.17
N LEU A 62 2.28 12.60 -10.94
CA LEU A 62 2.00 11.83 -9.72
C LEU A 62 0.54 11.34 -9.67
N ALA A 63 -0.42 12.21 -10.02
CA ALA A 63 -1.83 11.84 -10.07
C ALA A 63 -2.09 10.73 -11.11
N CYS A 64 -1.44 10.77 -12.27
CA CYS A 64 -1.51 9.72 -13.28
C CYS A 64 -1.03 8.37 -12.74
N GLY A 65 0.10 8.37 -12.01
CA GLY A 65 0.62 7.17 -11.35
C GLY A 65 -0.33 6.61 -10.29
N CYS A 66 -0.97 7.47 -9.50
CA CYS A 66 -1.95 7.04 -8.51
C CYS A 66 -3.23 6.50 -9.13
N GLN A 67 -3.68 7.08 -10.24
CA GLN A 67 -4.80 6.54 -11.00
C GLN A 67 -4.44 5.19 -11.65
N ASP A 68 -3.18 4.96 -12.00
CA ASP A 68 -2.71 3.68 -12.53
C ASP A 68 -2.89 2.55 -11.50
N TYR A 69 -2.51 2.78 -10.24
CA TYR A 69 -2.80 1.84 -9.15
C TYR A 69 -4.29 1.49 -9.08
N VAL A 70 -5.14 2.51 -9.09
CA VAL A 70 -6.61 2.37 -9.03
C VAL A 70 -7.15 1.55 -10.19
N ASN A 71 -6.68 1.83 -11.41
CA ASN A 71 -7.10 1.09 -12.59
C ASN A 71 -6.68 -0.38 -12.50
N ASN A 72 -5.44 -0.65 -12.08
CA ASN A 72 -4.88 -1.99 -12.03
C ASN A 72 -5.51 -2.86 -10.93
N TYR A 73 -5.69 -2.35 -9.72
CA TYR A 73 -6.36 -3.14 -8.69
C TYR A 73 -7.86 -3.32 -9.00
N ASN A 74 -8.51 -2.39 -9.71
CA ASN A 74 -9.87 -2.57 -10.23
C ASN A 74 -9.93 -3.66 -11.31
N CYS A 75 -8.95 -3.69 -12.22
CA CYS A 75 -8.80 -4.79 -13.17
C CYS A 75 -8.62 -6.12 -12.42
N TYR A 76 -7.82 -6.15 -11.35
CA TYR A 76 -7.61 -7.34 -10.55
C TYR A 76 -8.88 -7.80 -9.83
N ALA A 77 -9.62 -6.87 -9.24
CA ALA A 77 -10.91 -7.14 -8.62
C ALA A 77 -11.96 -7.69 -9.61
N ALA A 78 -11.89 -7.30 -10.88
CA ALA A 78 -12.77 -7.79 -11.93
C ALA A 78 -12.35 -9.17 -12.47
N PHE A 79 -11.06 -9.37 -12.77
CA PHE A 79 -10.60 -10.52 -13.57
C PHE A 79 -9.76 -11.54 -12.77
N CYS A 80 -9.23 -11.14 -11.62
CA CYS A 80 -8.41 -11.94 -10.71
C CYS A 80 -9.05 -12.00 -9.31
N TRP A 81 -10.39 -11.91 -9.23
CA TRP A 81 -11.14 -11.94 -7.97
C TRP A 81 -10.84 -13.17 -7.12
N ASN A 82 -10.34 -14.24 -7.72
CA ASN A 82 -9.96 -15.47 -7.03
C ASN A 82 -8.60 -15.40 -6.30
N LYS A 83 -7.89 -14.27 -6.43
CA LYS A 83 -6.54 -14.04 -5.90
C LYS A 83 -6.42 -12.76 -5.07
N VAL A 84 -7.52 -12.06 -4.81
CA VAL A 84 -7.56 -10.74 -4.13
C VAL A 84 -7.13 -10.75 -2.65
N TRP A 85 -6.80 -11.91 -2.09
CA TRP A 85 -6.23 -12.02 -0.73
C TRP A 85 -4.80 -12.55 -0.71
N GLU A 86 -4.24 -12.89 -1.87
CA GLU A 86 -2.86 -13.37 -2.00
C GLU A 86 -1.84 -12.26 -1.70
N CYS A 87 -0.59 -12.66 -1.49
CA CYS A 87 0.50 -11.74 -1.17
C CYS A 87 0.69 -10.65 -2.23
N ASP A 88 0.74 -11.02 -3.52
CA ASP A 88 0.93 -10.07 -4.62
C ASP A 88 -0.13 -8.96 -4.60
N TYR A 89 -1.39 -9.26 -4.25
CA TYR A 89 -2.43 -8.24 -4.15
C TYR A 89 -2.23 -7.33 -2.93
N GLN A 90 -1.95 -7.91 -1.77
CA GLN A 90 -1.73 -7.14 -0.55
C GLN A 90 -0.50 -6.23 -0.66
N GLU A 91 0.62 -6.72 -1.21
CA GLU A 91 1.82 -5.92 -1.50
C GLU A 91 1.50 -4.76 -2.44
N TYR A 92 0.71 -5.01 -3.49
CA TYR A 92 0.31 -3.97 -4.44
C TYR A 92 -0.52 -2.85 -3.80
N ILE A 93 -1.48 -3.21 -2.93
CA ILE A 93 -2.30 -2.22 -2.22
C ILE A 93 -1.47 -1.46 -1.18
N VAL A 94 -0.56 -2.12 -0.46
CA VAL A 94 0.37 -1.41 0.44
C VAL A 94 1.23 -0.42 -0.35
N SER A 95 1.76 -0.81 -1.51
CA SER A 95 2.51 0.08 -2.39
C SER A 95 1.69 1.28 -2.85
N TYR A 96 0.41 1.09 -3.20
CA TYR A 96 -0.51 2.20 -3.49
C TYR A 96 -0.64 3.14 -2.29
N LEU A 97 -0.93 2.60 -1.11
CA LEU A 97 -1.15 3.38 0.11
C LEU A 97 0.10 4.13 0.58
N GLN A 98 1.29 3.64 0.28
CA GLN A 98 2.56 4.28 0.63
C GLN A 98 3.01 5.32 -0.40
N ASN A 99 2.87 5.02 -1.69
CA ASN A 99 3.43 5.84 -2.77
C ASN A 99 2.48 6.92 -3.29
N CYS A 100 1.19 6.86 -2.92
CA CYS A 100 0.19 7.84 -3.32
C CYS A 100 -0.29 8.70 -2.16
N PRO A 101 0.05 10.00 -2.12
CA PRO A 101 -0.34 10.89 -1.01
C PRO A 101 -1.86 11.02 -0.82
N ILE A 102 -2.63 10.78 -1.89
CA ILE A 102 -4.10 10.82 -1.83
C ILE A 102 -4.70 9.47 -1.44
N ALA A 103 -3.94 8.37 -1.46
CA ALA A 103 -4.47 7.04 -1.25
C ALA A 103 -5.03 6.87 0.15
N LYS A 104 -6.25 6.33 0.24
CA LYS A 104 -6.93 6.05 1.51
C LYS A 104 -7.83 4.84 1.37
N LEU A 105 -8.11 4.22 2.49
CA LEU A 105 -9.17 3.21 2.59
C LEU A 105 -10.56 3.88 2.56
N PRO A 106 -11.59 3.17 2.07
CA PRO A 106 -11.57 1.75 1.70
C PRO A 106 -11.00 1.48 0.30
N VAL A 107 -10.32 0.34 0.18
CA VAL A 107 -9.88 -0.31 -1.07
C VAL A 107 -10.47 -1.73 -1.07
N PRO A 108 -10.98 -2.27 -2.20
CA PRO A 108 -11.60 -3.58 -2.22
C PRO A 108 -10.70 -4.67 -1.65
N TYR A 109 -11.27 -5.58 -0.86
CA TYR A 109 -10.60 -6.77 -0.34
C TYR A 109 -9.37 -6.51 0.56
N PHE A 110 -9.17 -5.28 1.03
CA PHE A 110 -8.03 -4.88 1.85
C PHE A 110 -8.47 -4.19 3.15
N PRO A 111 -7.97 -4.61 4.33
CA PRO A 111 -7.08 -5.76 4.56
C PRO A 111 -7.80 -7.09 4.27
N ALA A 112 -7.02 -8.17 4.10
CA ALA A 112 -7.61 -9.49 3.92
C ALA A 112 -8.39 -9.91 5.19
N PRO A 113 -9.58 -10.51 5.07
CA PRO A 113 -10.34 -10.98 6.22
C PRO A 113 -9.61 -12.17 6.88
N LYS A 114 -9.94 -12.42 8.15
CA LYS A 114 -9.37 -13.55 8.90
C LYS A 114 -9.71 -14.88 8.20
N GLN A 115 -8.71 -15.72 7.98
CA GLN A 115 -8.84 -17.05 7.34
C GLN A 115 -9.40 -17.00 5.90
N ALA A 116 -9.15 -15.91 5.16
CA ALA A 116 -9.43 -15.89 3.72
C ALA A 116 -8.72 -17.07 3.00
N PRO A 117 -9.40 -17.81 2.10
CA PRO A 117 -8.76 -18.81 1.26
C PRO A 117 -7.63 -18.22 0.43
N SER A 118 -6.52 -18.93 0.29
CA SER A 118 -5.32 -18.45 -0.42
C SER A 118 -4.76 -17.13 0.13
N SER A 119 -5.12 -16.72 1.36
CA SER A 119 -4.62 -15.47 1.92
C SER A 119 -3.11 -15.52 2.09
N CYS A 120 -2.44 -14.38 1.96
CA CYS A 120 -1.03 -14.27 2.27
C CYS A 120 -0.70 -14.79 3.68
N SER A 121 0.44 -15.46 3.83
CA SER A 121 0.95 -16.01 5.09
C SER A 121 1.14 -14.95 6.18
N CYS A 122 1.30 -13.70 5.76
CA CYS A 122 1.28 -12.51 6.60
C CYS A 122 0.19 -11.57 6.09
N ASN A 123 -0.68 -11.10 6.97
CA ASN A 123 -1.71 -10.13 6.59
C ASN A 123 -1.09 -8.72 6.55
N LEU A 124 -0.48 -8.39 5.42
CA LEU A 124 0.21 -7.11 5.20
C LEU A 124 -0.72 -5.91 5.40
N GLY A 125 -2.01 -6.06 5.09
CA GLY A 125 -2.97 -4.99 5.34
C GLY A 125 -3.19 -4.70 6.82
N LYS A 126 -3.24 -5.73 7.66
CA LYS A 126 -3.28 -5.54 9.13
C LYS A 126 -1.99 -4.94 9.66
N VAL A 127 -0.83 -5.34 9.14
CA VAL A 127 0.46 -4.73 9.51
C VAL A 127 0.47 -3.24 9.15
N TYR A 128 0.09 -2.89 7.91
CA TYR A 128 0.00 -1.50 7.47
C TYR A 128 -0.93 -0.66 8.36
N LEU A 129 -2.13 -1.20 8.66
CA LEU A 129 -3.10 -0.52 9.52
C LEU A 129 -2.59 -0.34 10.94
N ALA A 130 -1.96 -1.36 11.54
CA ALA A 130 -1.41 -1.24 12.88
C ALA A 130 -0.34 -0.15 12.98
N ILE A 131 0.52 0.00 11.95
CA ILE A 131 1.51 1.08 11.88
C ILE A 131 0.82 2.44 11.76
N HIS A 132 -0.12 2.58 10.83
CA HIS A 132 -0.81 3.85 10.60
C HIS A 132 -1.65 4.28 11.81
N ASP A 133 -2.33 3.33 12.45
CA ASP A 133 -3.11 3.58 13.67
C ASP A 133 -2.19 3.99 14.83
N ALA A 134 -0.98 3.42 14.95
CA ALA A 134 -0.01 3.83 15.96
C ALA A 134 0.42 5.30 15.78
N ILE A 135 0.69 5.72 14.53
CA ILE A 135 1.01 7.11 14.20
C ILE A 135 -0.14 8.04 14.61
N GLN A 136 -1.37 7.71 14.21
CA GLN A 136 -2.56 8.53 14.52
C GLN A 136 -2.88 8.59 16.02
N GLN A 137 -2.69 7.48 16.74
CA GLN A 137 -2.83 7.45 18.20
C GLN A 137 -1.75 8.28 18.89
N THR A 138 -0.57 8.42 18.30
CA THR A 138 0.51 9.25 18.84
C THR A 138 0.24 10.73 18.70
N GLU A 139 -0.32 11.16 17.56
CA GLU A 139 -0.82 12.53 17.39
C GLU A 139 -1.85 12.85 18.49
N THR A 140 -2.84 11.96 18.66
CA THR A 140 -3.87 12.09 19.70
C THR A 140 -3.29 12.08 21.12
N CYS A 141 -2.32 11.20 21.38
CA CYS A 141 -1.66 11.09 22.69
C CYS A 141 -0.87 12.35 23.04
N SER A 142 -0.18 12.92 22.05
CA SER A 142 0.61 14.15 22.19
C SER A 142 -0.28 15.37 22.40
N ASP A 143 -1.38 15.47 21.65
CA ASP A 143 -2.35 16.56 21.76
C ASP A 143 -3.06 16.58 23.14
N ASN A 144 -3.20 15.41 23.77
CA ASN A 144 -3.81 15.29 25.10
C ASN A 144 -2.82 15.53 26.27
N SER A 145 -1.58 15.96 26.00
CA SER A 145 -0.59 16.27 27.04
C SER A 145 -0.81 17.66 27.66
N ASP A 146 -1.93 17.80 28.38
CA ASP A 146 -2.45 19.10 28.86
C ASP A 146 -2.28 19.28 30.39
N SER A 147 -1.07 19.07 30.90
CA SER A 147 -0.75 19.41 32.29
C SER A 147 -0.18 20.83 32.43
N ALA A 148 -0.31 21.41 33.62
CA ALA A 148 0.30 22.70 33.95
C ALA A 148 1.84 22.65 34.04
N ASP A 149 2.44 21.46 34.10
CA ASP A 149 3.88 21.26 34.17
C ASP A 149 4.44 20.83 32.81
N ALA A 150 5.18 21.74 32.18
CA ALA A 150 5.83 21.51 30.90
C ALA A 150 6.79 20.30 30.93
N GLY A 151 7.42 20.02 32.08
CA GLY A 151 8.31 18.87 32.24
C GLY A 151 7.56 17.54 32.07
N SER A 152 6.43 17.39 32.76
CA SER A 152 5.58 16.20 32.66
C SER A 152 4.93 16.04 31.28
N ASN A 153 4.55 17.14 30.61
CA ASN A 153 4.04 17.06 29.22
C ASN A 153 5.12 16.53 28.27
N LEU A 154 6.36 17.00 28.41
CA LEU A 154 7.48 16.49 27.61
C LEU A 154 7.72 15.00 27.84
N GLN A 155 7.69 14.54 29.09
CA GLN A 155 7.83 13.11 29.39
C GLN A 155 6.69 12.27 28.83
N ARG A 156 5.45 12.77 28.89
CA ARG A 156 4.29 12.09 28.29
C ARG A 156 4.40 12.01 26.78
N MET A 157 4.79 13.09 26.10
CA MET A 157 5.03 13.08 24.64
C MET A 157 6.11 12.06 24.26
N GLN A 158 7.21 11.98 25.03
CA GLN A 158 8.23 10.95 24.81
C GLN A 158 7.66 9.54 25.02
N GLY A 159 6.80 9.35 26.04
CA GLY A 159 6.03 8.10 26.20
C GLY A 159 5.16 7.78 24.99
N CYS A 160 4.43 8.76 24.46
CA CYS A 160 3.60 8.61 23.26
C CYS A 160 4.46 8.16 22.06
N SER A 161 5.57 8.84 21.77
CA SER A 161 6.48 8.44 20.70
C SER A 161 7.09 7.06 20.93
N CYS A 162 7.42 6.70 22.17
CA CYS A 162 7.93 5.37 22.49
C CYS A 162 6.87 4.27 22.32
N CYS A 163 5.60 4.58 22.57
CA CYS A 163 4.48 3.68 22.31
C CYS A 163 4.08 3.63 20.85
N GLU A 164 4.27 4.71 20.09
CA GLU A 164 4.20 4.71 18.61
C GLU A 164 5.19 3.73 18.06
N ILE A 165 6.46 3.95 18.44
CA ILE A 165 7.59 3.17 18.05
C ILE A 165 7.29 1.75 18.46
N SER A 166 7.03 1.42 19.73
CA SER A 166 6.69 0.06 20.17
C SER A 166 5.47 -0.58 19.49
N GLY A 167 4.39 0.15 19.23
CA GLY A 167 3.22 -0.39 18.51
C GLY A 167 3.56 -0.70 17.05
N ALA A 168 4.40 0.15 16.46
CA ALA A 168 4.98 -0.05 15.15
C ALA A 168 6.22 -0.99 15.17
N LEU A 169 6.90 -1.25 16.30
CA LEU A 169 8.29 -1.78 16.43
C LEU A 169 8.50 -2.76 17.57
N SER A 170 9.34 -3.78 17.32
CA SER A 170 9.88 -4.75 18.26
C SER A 170 10.99 -5.57 17.61
N ARG A 171 12.18 -5.04 17.88
CA ARG A 171 13.60 -5.41 17.71
C ARG A 171 14.07 -6.81 17.24
N GLN A 172 15.19 -6.80 16.50
CA GLN A 172 16.21 -7.88 16.40
C GLN A 172 17.50 -7.48 17.17
N ALA A 173 18.20 -8.49 17.68
CA ALA A 173 19.34 -8.46 18.61
C ALA A 173 20.53 -7.53 18.30
N ARG A 174 21.16 -7.01 19.38
CA ARG A 174 22.47 -6.36 19.37
C ARG A 174 23.53 -7.24 18.68
N ILE A 175 24.13 -6.75 17.61
CA ILE A 175 25.57 -6.95 17.34
C ILE A 175 26.16 -5.60 16.95
N HIS A 176 27.11 -5.11 17.74
CA HIS A 176 28.06 -4.07 17.35
C HIS A 176 28.82 -4.53 16.09
N SER A 177 28.43 -4.07 14.89
CA SER A 177 29.37 -3.94 13.76
C SER A 177 28.75 -3.15 12.62
N GLU A 178 29.57 -2.29 12.02
CA GLU A 178 29.28 -1.42 10.89
C GLU A 178 28.80 -2.20 9.66
N LEU A 179 27.49 -2.26 9.43
CA LEU A 179 26.86 -2.20 8.09
C LEU A 179 25.33 -2.16 8.30
N GLN A 180 24.79 -0.96 8.35
CA GLN A 180 23.41 -0.59 7.99
C GLN A 180 22.47 -1.75 7.59
N THR A 181 21.86 -2.45 8.55
CA THR A 181 20.71 -3.34 8.25
C THR A 181 19.91 -3.77 9.49
N LEU A 182 18.58 -3.62 9.38
CA LEU A 182 17.49 -4.42 9.98
C LEU A 182 17.07 -4.13 11.43
N LEU A 183 16.09 -3.23 11.55
CA LEU A 183 15.18 -3.03 12.70
C LEU A 183 13.86 -3.79 12.42
N THR A 184 13.26 -4.50 13.39
CA THR A 184 12.05 -5.36 13.16
C THR A 184 10.98 -5.16 14.24
N LEU A 185 9.71 -5.62 14.08
CA LEU A 185 8.47 -5.00 14.64
C LEU A 185 7.53 -5.83 15.58
N ALA A 186 6.76 -5.18 16.49
CA ALA A 186 5.77 -5.81 17.41
C ALA A 186 4.57 -6.38 16.67
N SER A 187 3.99 -5.52 15.83
CA SER A 187 2.88 -5.84 14.96
C SER A 187 3.26 -6.97 14.00
N ILE A 188 4.50 -7.01 13.50
CA ILE A 188 5.00 -8.15 12.72
C ILE A 188 5.09 -9.40 13.58
N VAL A 189 5.59 -9.34 14.81
CA VAL A 189 5.71 -10.52 15.67
C VAL A 189 4.33 -11.10 16.01
N GLU A 190 3.29 -10.29 16.18
CA GLU A 190 1.95 -10.80 16.50
C GLU A 190 1.09 -11.11 15.27
N ILE A 191 1.14 -10.28 14.22
CA ILE A 191 0.33 -10.46 13.00
C ILE A 191 1.00 -11.46 12.05
N CYS A 192 2.34 -11.51 12.03
CA CYS A 192 3.15 -12.28 11.09
C CYS A 192 4.35 -12.99 11.76
N PRO A 193 4.13 -13.77 12.83
CA PRO A 193 5.19 -14.34 13.67
C PRO A 193 6.25 -15.14 12.91
N ASP A 194 5.84 -15.84 11.85
CA ASP A 194 6.72 -16.74 11.08
C ASP A 194 7.45 -16.04 9.93
N THR A 195 7.07 -14.81 9.59
CA THR A 195 7.59 -14.11 8.40
C THR A 195 8.88 -13.38 8.74
N ALA A 196 9.90 -13.56 7.90
CA ALA A 196 11.13 -12.79 7.98
C ALA A 196 10.77 -11.31 7.85
N PRO A 197 11.16 -10.47 8.80
CA PRO A 197 10.60 -9.13 8.90
C PRO A 197 10.74 -8.32 7.61
N LYS A 198 11.82 -8.49 6.83
CA LYS A 198 12.06 -7.76 5.57
C LYS A 198 10.93 -7.89 4.53
N TYR A 199 10.09 -8.91 4.63
CA TYR A 199 8.96 -9.12 3.73
C TYR A 199 7.62 -8.63 4.29
N ALA A 200 7.57 -8.12 5.52
CA ALA A 200 6.35 -7.65 6.16
C ALA A 200 6.23 -6.11 6.17
N GLY A 201 6.78 -5.43 5.15
CA GLY A 201 6.71 -3.97 4.99
C GLY A 201 7.73 -3.22 5.86
N LEU A 202 9.02 -3.54 5.68
CA LEU A 202 10.09 -3.21 6.63
C LEU A 202 11.16 -2.23 6.12
N ALA A 203 10.91 -1.55 5.00
CA ALA A 203 11.86 -0.57 4.46
C ALA A 203 11.78 0.80 5.17
N GLU A 204 10.76 1.04 5.99
CA GLU A 204 10.32 2.39 6.39
C GLU A 204 10.68 2.80 7.84
N ILE A 205 11.24 1.90 8.65
CA ILE A 205 11.38 2.14 10.10
C ILE A 205 12.59 2.94 10.53
N SER A 206 13.74 2.77 9.88
CA SER A 206 14.89 3.65 10.12
C SER A 206 14.54 5.11 9.77
N GLN A 207 13.55 5.30 8.89
CA GLN A 207 12.99 6.60 8.56
C GLN A 207 12.07 7.11 9.69
N LEU A 208 11.30 6.25 10.35
CA LEU A 208 10.41 6.61 11.46
C LEU A 208 11.18 7.09 12.70
N GLU A 209 12.22 6.38 13.16
CA GLU A 209 13.06 6.85 14.28
C GLU A 209 13.72 8.20 13.97
N THR A 210 14.19 8.36 12.73
CA THR A 210 14.77 9.62 12.24
C THR A 210 13.74 10.75 12.23
N GLN A 211 12.50 10.48 11.82
CA GLN A 211 11.42 11.47 11.75
C GLN A 211 10.91 11.87 13.14
N LEU A 212 10.77 10.91 14.06
CA LEU A 212 10.34 11.16 15.43
C LEU A 212 11.46 11.76 16.29
N ASN A 213 12.72 11.69 15.84
CA ASN A 213 13.91 12.08 16.59
C ASN A 213 13.97 11.41 17.97
N VAL A 214 13.54 10.15 18.04
CA VAL A 214 13.53 9.31 19.24
C VAL A 214 14.35 8.05 18.95
N GLN A 215 15.33 7.79 19.80
CA GLN A 215 16.07 6.53 19.78
C GLN A 215 15.34 5.52 20.66
N PHE A 216 14.86 4.42 20.07
CA PHE A 216 14.03 3.45 20.79
C PHE A 216 14.75 2.84 22.00
N ASP A 217 16.07 2.71 21.97
CA ASP A 217 16.87 2.22 23.11
C ASP A 217 16.72 3.08 24.38
N THR A 218 16.29 4.34 24.25
CA THR A 218 16.00 5.23 25.39
C THR A 218 14.57 5.13 25.90
N CYS A 219 13.71 4.35 25.24
CA CYS A 219 12.28 4.28 25.53
C CYS A 219 11.90 3.49 26.78
N GLU A 220 12.79 2.64 27.28
CA GLU A 220 12.52 1.77 28.44
C GLU A 220 11.97 2.56 29.63
N LYS A 221 12.66 3.64 30.03
CA LYS A 221 12.23 4.48 31.16
C LYS A 221 10.85 5.13 30.95
N TYR A 222 10.49 5.45 29.71
CA TYR A 222 9.20 6.09 29.42
C TYR A 222 8.08 5.06 29.39
N MET A 223 8.32 3.89 28.81
CA MET A 223 7.37 2.77 28.77
C MET A 223 7.22 2.06 30.13
N ASP A 224 8.18 2.22 31.05
CA ASP A 224 8.03 1.85 32.46
C ASP A 224 7.16 2.85 33.24
N THR A 225 7.15 4.11 32.81
CA THR A 225 6.40 5.19 33.46
C THR A 225 4.97 5.29 32.94
N TYR A 226 4.79 5.04 31.64
CA TYR A 226 3.51 5.14 30.94
C TYR A 226 3.20 3.83 30.23
N ASP A 227 2.19 3.12 30.70
CA ASP A 227 1.64 1.99 29.96
C ASP A 227 0.95 2.49 28.68
N CYS A 228 1.38 1.96 27.54
CA CYS A 228 0.88 2.40 26.24
C CYS A 228 -0.64 2.28 26.15
N HIS A 229 -1.22 1.22 26.71
CA HIS A 229 -2.65 0.98 26.62
C HIS A 229 -3.43 1.75 27.70
N SER A 230 -3.10 1.59 28.99
CA SER A 230 -3.89 2.18 30.07
C SER A 230 -3.64 3.67 30.30
N ASP A 231 -2.41 4.14 30.10
CA ASP A 231 -2.04 5.53 30.42
C ASP A 231 -2.09 6.44 29.19
N LEU A 232 -1.78 5.87 28.02
CA LEU A 232 -1.65 6.60 26.75
C LEU A 232 -2.73 6.25 25.71
N SER A 233 -3.66 5.36 26.04
CA SER A 233 -4.82 4.98 25.21
C SER A 233 -4.49 4.30 23.88
N PHE A 234 -3.30 3.70 23.74
CA PHE A 234 -2.97 2.95 22.54
C PHE A 234 -3.74 1.63 22.48
N SER A 235 -4.39 1.37 21.35
CA SER A 235 -5.14 0.15 21.08
C SER A 235 -5.10 -0.14 19.59
N LEU A 236 -4.24 -1.06 19.18
CA LEU A 236 -4.01 -1.39 17.76
C LEU A 236 -4.57 -2.77 17.43
N ASP A 237 -5.29 -2.90 16.31
CA ASP A 237 -5.85 -4.21 15.91
C ASP A 237 -4.73 -5.22 15.63
N GLY A 238 -4.81 -6.39 16.28
CA GLY A 238 -3.80 -7.43 16.12
C GLY A 238 -2.49 -7.19 16.86
N VAL A 239 -2.41 -6.17 17.73
CA VAL A 239 -1.27 -5.94 18.63
C VAL A 239 -1.77 -5.90 20.07
N SER A 240 -1.30 -6.84 20.88
CA SER A 240 -1.61 -6.95 22.30
C SER A 240 -0.44 -6.57 23.20
N THR A 241 0.78 -6.61 22.67
CA THR A 241 2.00 -6.33 23.43
C THR A 241 2.76 -5.15 22.82
N PHE A 242 3.04 -4.15 23.65
CA PHE A 242 3.98 -3.07 23.35
C PHE A 242 5.33 -3.45 23.97
N TYR A 243 6.20 -4.05 23.16
CA TYR A 243 7.49 -4.52 23.65
C TYR A 243 8.44 -3.37 23.92
N LYS A 244 9.23 -3.52 24.98
CA LYS A 244 10.28 -2.61 25.42
C LYS A 244 11.61 -2.91 24.72
N PRO A 245 12.59 -2.00 24.80
CA PRO A 245 13.86 -2.15 24.08
C PRO A 245 14.65 -3.43 24.36
N ASP A 246 14.54 -3.99 25.57
CA ASP A 246 15.26 -5.20 26.00
C ASP A 246 14.39 -6.47 25.99
N ASP A 247 13.13 -6.40 25.55
CA ASP A 247 12.28 -7.58 25.43
C ASP A 247 12.81 -8.53 24.34
N SER A 248 12.82 -9.83 24.66
CA SER A 248 13.24 -10.85 23.70
C SER A 248 12.15 -11.10 22.67
N LEU A 249 12.49 -10.95 21.39
CA LEU A 249 11.54 -11.08 20.30
C LEU A 249 11.85 -12.27 19.43
N LYS A 250 10.79 -13.00 19.09
CA LYS A 250 10.86 -14.17 18.21
C LYS A 250 10.27 -13.76 16.88
N THR A 251 11.14 -13.49 15.93
CA THR A 251 10.76 -13.30 14.53
C THR A 251 11.00 -14.60 13.78
N GLY A 252 10.17 -14.85 12.77
CA GLY A 252 10.37 -15.98 11.88
C GLY A 252 11.37 -15.67 10.77
N THR A 253 11.63 -16.69 9.95
CA THR A 253 12.59 -16.62 8.84
C THR A 253 11.95 -16.88 7.49
N ALA A 254 10.63 -17.06 7.42
CA ALA A 254 9.94 -17.45 6.19
C ALA A 254 9.80 -16.26 5.23
N THR A 255 9.77 -16.54 3.93
CA THR A 255 9.31 -15.57 2.94
C THR A 255 7.78 -15.50 2.97
N LEU A 256 7.20 -14.50 2.32
CA LEU A 256 5.76 -14.51 2.05
C LEU A 256 5.38 -15.69 1.15
N SER A 257 4.22 -16.28 1.42
CA SER A 257 3.63 -17.34 0.63
C SER A 257 2.11 -17.28 0.72
N ASN A 258 1.41 -17.78 -0.30
CA ASN A 258 -0.04 -17.89 -0.24
C ASN A 258 -0.44 -19.12 0.60
N GLY A 259 -1.41 -18.94 1.49
CA GLY A 259 -1.96 -19.99 2.31
C GLY A 259 -2.78 -21.01 1.53
N PRO A 260 -3.33 -22.03 2.21
CA PRO A 260 -4.14 -23.05 1.58
C PRO A 260 -5.53 -22.54 1.17
N GLY A 261 -6.20 -23.33 0.33
CA GLY A 261 -7.56 -23.06 -0.13
C GLY A 261 -7.61 -22.29 -1.44
N THR A 262 -8.82 -22.15 -1.99
CA THR A 262 -9.07 -21.43 -3.23
C THR A 262 -10.36 -20.64 -3.12
N VAL A 263 -10.40 -19.48 -3.77
CA VAL A 263 -11.61 -18.68 -3.90
C VAL A 263 -12.32 -19.13 -5.17
N THR A 264 -13.51 -19.72 -5.03
CA THR A 264 -14.27 -20.32 -6.15
C THR A 264 -15.42 -19.46 -6.66
N ALA A 265 -15.71 -18.36 -5.97
CA ALA A 265 -16.68 -17.36 -6.40
C ALA A 265 -16.24 -15.95 -5.94
N PRO A 266 -16.61 -14.88 -6.66
CA PRO A 266 -16.30 -13.51 -6.25
C PRO A 266 -16.89 -13.20 -4.86
N ALA A 267 -16.04 -12.82 -3.91
CA ALA A 267 -16.44 -12.63 -2.51
C ALA A 267 -17.49 -11.52 -2.31
N SER A 268 -17.48 -10.49 -3.17
CA SER A 268 -18.45 -9.38 -3.15
C SER A 268 -19.64 -9.59 -4.10
N GLY A 269 -19.81 -10.80 -4.66
CA GLY A 269 -20.80 -11.08 -5.69
C GLY A 269 -20.34 -10.70 -7.10
N HIS A 270 -21.14 -11.04 -8.11
CA HIS A 270 -20.80 -10.84 -9.52
C HIS A 270 -20.67 -9.36 -9.89
N ILE A 271 -21.47 -8.48 -9.27
CA ILE A 271 -21.38 -7.04 -9.46
C ILE A 271 -21.36 -6.42 -8.07
N PHE A 272 -20.38 -5.56 -7.82
CA PHE A 272 -20.32 -4.77 -6.60
C PHE A 272 -19.86 -3.35 -6.89
N THR A 273 -20.16 -2.44 -5.98
CA THR A 273 -19.68 -1.07 -6.01
C THR A 273 -18.87 -0.76 -4.76
N TYR A 274 -17.91 0.15 -4.89
CA TYR A 274 -17.21 0.72 -3.75
C TYR A 274 -16.85 2.18 -4.04
N THR A 275 -16.79 3.00 -2.99
CA THR A 275 -16.23 4.35 -3.07
C THR A 275 -14.76 4.26 -2.71
N ASN A 276 -13.87 4.64 -3.61
CA ASN A 276 -12.44 4.66 -3.30
C ASN A 276 -12.17 5.79 -2.29
N GLY A 277 -11.50 5.44 -1.19
CA GLY A 277 -11.19 6.41 -0.14
C GLY A 277 -10.29 7.55 -0.60
N GLY A 278 -9.45 7.33 -1.61
CA GLY A 278 -8.47 8.31 -2.06
C GLY A 278 -9.00 9.37 -3.02
N ASP A 279 -9.77 8.96 -4.03
CA ASP A 279 -10.34 9.88 -5.05
C ASP A 279 -11.83 10.21 -4.82
N GLY A 280 -12.52 9.50 -3.91
CA GLY A 280 -13.95 9.67 -3.64
C GLY A 280 -14.88 9.16 -4.75
N VAL A 281 -14.34 8.52 -5.79
CA VAL A 281 -15.09 8.04 -6.95
C VAL A 281 -15.75 6.69 -6.62
N VAL A 282 -17.00 6.53 -7.06
CA VAL A 282 -17.71 5.26 -6.98
C VAL A 282 -17.38 4.42 -8.20
N TYR A 283 -16.72 3.29 -7.97
CA TYR A 283 -16.41 2.31 -9.01
C TYR A 283 -17.40 1.15 -8.96
N THR A 284 -17.84 0.69 -10.13
CA THR A 284 -18.63 -0.54 -10.29
C THR A 284 -17.74 -1.61 -10.89
N ILE A 285 -17.57 -2.71 -10.17
CA ILE A 285 -16.78 -3.85 -10.60
C ILE A 285 -17.72 -4.98 -11.01
N THR A 286 -17.51 -5.52 -12.20
CA THR A 286 -18.17 -6.73 -12.68
C THR A 286 -17.14 -7.84 -12.72
N ALA A 287 -17.29 -8.84 -11.87
CA ALA A 287 -16.42 -9.99 -11.83
C ALA A 287 -16.58 -10.83 -13.11
N ALA A 288 -15.46 -11.20 -13.72
CA ALA A 288 -15.45 -12.08 -14.87
C ALA A 288 -15.87 -13.50 -14.46
N ALA A 289 -16.55 -14.19 -15.38
CA ALA A 289 -16.80 -15.62 -15.23
C ALA A 289 -15.46 -16.38 -15.11
N ASP A 290 -15.45 -17.44 -14.30
CA ASP A 290 -14.28 -18.30 -14.17
C ASP A 290 -14.01 -19.04 -15.49
N LYS A 291 -12.95 -18.62 -16.19
CA LYS A 291 -12.44 -19.26 -17.41
C LYS A 291 -11.23 -20.16 -17.13
N ALA A 292 -10.70 -20.16 -15.91
CA ALA A 292 -9.59 -21.03 -15.54
C ALA A 292 -10.00 -22.52 -15.54
N SER A 293 -11.31 -22.81 -15.46
CA SER A 293 -11.88 -24.16 -15.57
C SER A 293 -12.40 -24.54 -16.98
N SER A 294 -12.42 -23.64 -17.97
CA SER A 294 -13.13 -23.88 -19.24
C SER A 294 -12.21 -24.40 -20.36
N GLY A 295 -11.70 -25.62 -20.18
CA GLY A 295 -11.27 -26.49 -21.27
C GLY A 295 -12.44 -27.03 -22.12
N SER A 296 -13.49 -26.24 -22.35
CA SER A 296 -14.64 -26.67 -23.16
C SER A 296 -15.17 -25.50 -23.99
N LYS A 297 -15.01 -25.64 -25.30
CA LYS A 297 -15.59 -24.78 -26.34
C LYS A 297 -17.09 -24.66 -26.12
N GLY A 298 -17.56 -23.45 -25.89
CA GLY A 298 -18.96 -23.08 -25.93
C GLY A 298 -19.07 -21.68 -26.55
N ASP A 299 -19.25 -21.65 -27.87
CA ASP A 299 -19.70 -20.45 -28.57
C ASP A 299 -21.02 -19.98 -27.97
N SER A 300 -21.08 -18.72 -27.54
CA SER A 300 -22.34 -17.96 -27.52
C SER A 300 -22.09 -16.46 -27.57
N SER A 301 -22.68 -15.88 -28.59
CA SER A 301 -22.69 -14.48 -28.98
C SER A 301 -23.46 -13.58 -28.02
N GLY A 302 -22.95 -12.36 -27.85
CA GLY A 302 -23.75 -11.15 -28.08
C GLY A 302 -24.54 -10.57 -26.91
N SER A 303 -24.10 -9.41 -26.41
CA SER A 303 -24.95 -8.20 -26.27
C SER A 303 -24.10 -7.03 -25.78
N LYS A 304 -23.91 -6.03 -26.64
CA LYS A 304 -24.58 -4.71 -26.60
C LYS A 304 -23.93 -3.74 -25.61
N SER A 305 -22.95 -3.00 -26.13
CA SER A 305 -22.63 -1.65 -25.69
C SER A 305 -23.91 -0.80 -25.71
N THR A 306 -24.21 -0.18 -24.58
CA THR A 306 -25.27 0.84 -24.51
C THR A 306 -24.65 2.19 -24.87
N SER A 307 -25.20 2.76 -25.93
CA SER A 307 -24.92 4.08 -26.49
C SER A 307 -25.65 5.20 -25.73
N ILE A 308 -25.06 6.40 -25.72
CA ILE A 308 -25.73 7.68 -25.42
C ILE A 308 -25.41 8.63 -26.62
N PRO A 309 -26.34 9.51 -27.05
CA PRO A 309 -26.59 9.76 -28.48
C PRO A 309 -25.82 10.91 -29.14
N ASN A 310 -25.44 10.62 -30.39
CA ASN A 310 -25.41 11.39 -31.64
C ASN A 310 -25.60 12.93 -31.62
N GLU A 311 -24.65 13.63 -32.23
CA GLU A 311 -24.98 14.67 -33.22
C GLU A 311 -24.08 14.50 -34.46
N SER A 312 -24.75 14.49 -35.62
CA SER A 312 -24.28 14.11 -36.95
C SER A 312 -23.35 15.14 -37.60
N SER A 313 -22.40 14.73 -38.43
CA SER A 313 -22.61 14.75 -39.88
C SER A 313 -21.58 13.92 -40.65
N SER A 314 -22.12 13.28 -41.69
CA SER A 314 -21.58 12.42 -42.75
C SER A 314 -20.27 12.93 -43.38
N GLU A 315 -19.41 12.12 -44.03
CA GLU A 315 -19.72 11.22 -45.14
C GLU A 315 -18.52 10.29 -45.48
N SER A 316 -18.83 9.27 -46.28
CA SER A 316 -18.19 7.95 -46.43
C SER A 316 -17.06 7.83 -47.47
N LYS A 317 -16.20 6.80 -47.29
CA LYS A 317 -15.58 5.85 -48.26
C LYS A 317 -14.26 5.34 -47.63
N GLY A 318 -13.84 4.08 -47.65
CA GLY A 318 -14.22 2.85 -48.34
C GLY A 318 -12.96 1.98 -48.45
N LYS A 319 -12.86 0.95 -47.60
CA LYS A 319 -12.21 -0.37 -47.75
C LYS A 319 -10.82 -0.52 -48.44
N ALA A 320 -9.87 -1.13 -47.73
CA ALA A 320 -9.06 -2.24 -48.24
C ALA A 320 -8.44 -3.07 -47.08
N THR A 321 -8.39 -4.38 -47.31
CA THR A 321 -7.89 -5.45 -46.44
C THR A 321 -6.51 -5.87 -46.95
N GLU A 322 -5.51 -6.04 -46.08
CA GLU A 322 -4.39 -7.00 -46.21
C GLU A 322 -3.60 -6.98 -44.88
N SER A 323 -3.59 -8.08 -44.12
CA SER A 323 -2.63 -9.19 -44.16
C SER A 323 -1.40 -8.95 -43.28
N SER A 324 -1.12 -9.99 -42.49
CA SER A 324 -0.17 -10.14 -41.40
C SER A 324 1.26 -9.68 -41.71
N SER A 325 1.92 -9.11 -40.69
CA SER A 325 3.31 -9.45 -40.40
C SER A 325 3.59 -9.35 -38.89
N LYS A 326 4.35 -10.33 -38.42
CA LYS A 326 4.81 -10.53 -37.05
C LYS A 326 5.69 -9.35 -36.61
N SER A 327 5.51 -8.89 -35.37
CA SER A 327 6.55 -8.23 -34.59
C SER A 327 6.37 -8.73 -33.15
N ALA A 328 7.15 -9.71 -32.71
CA ALA A 328 8.41 -9.47 -32.02
C ALA A 328 8.21 -8.46 -30.89
N GLY A 329 8.10 -9.00 -29.67
CA GLY A 329 8.00 -8.23 -28.45
C GLY A 329 9.17 -7.28 -28.34
N VAL A 330 8.87 -6.00 -28.22
CA VAL A 330 9.83 -5.00 -27.78
C VAL A 330 9.71 -4.98 -26.27
N MET A 331 10.64 -5.67 -25.60
CA MET A 331 11.00 -5.31 -24.23
C MET A 331 11.37 -3.83 -24.27
N LEU A 332 10.59 -2.97 -23.61
CA LEU A 332 11.16 -1.71 -23.17
C LEU A 332 12.06 -2.04 -21.98
N GLU A 333 13.34 -2.16 -22.32
CA GLU A 333 14.48 -1.95 -21.44
C GLU A 333 14.20 -0.66 -20.65
N THR A 334 13.82 -0.81 -19.38
CA THR A 334 13.80 0.26 -18.39
C THR A 334 15.24 0.69 -18.16
N GLY A 335 15.72 1.52 -19.07
CA GLY A 335 17.02 2.17 -18.96
C GLY A 335 17.05 3.01 -17.69
N ASN A 336 18.00 2.65 -16.82
CA ASN A 336 18.47 3.43 -15.66
C ASN A 336 18.28 4.93 -15.86
N CYS A 337 17.24 5.50 -15.24
CA CYS A 337 17.27 6.89 -14.81
C CYS A 337 17.61 6.87 -13.32
N LEU A 338 18.91 6.91 -13.03
CA LEU A 338 19.46 7.32 -11.75
C LEU A 338 18.94 8.73 -11.45
N VAL A 339 17.76 8.84 -10.85
CA VAL A 339 17.35 10.06 -10.17
C VAL A 339 18.09 10.03 -8.84
N LEU A 340 19.23 10.71 -8.81
CA LEU A 340 19.93 11.11 -7.61
C LEU A 340 18.94 11.85 -6.70
N GLY A 341 18.42 11.14 -5.70
CA GLY A 341 17.66 11.71 -4.58
C GLY A 341 18.61 12.47 -3.66
N ALA A 342 19.08 13.63 -4.11
CA ALA A 342 19.67 14.65 -3.24
C ALA A 342 18.62 15.75 -3.05
N ILE A 343 17.67 15.52 -2.14
CA ILE A 343 16.83 16.59 -1.61
C ILE A 343 17.62 17.26 -0.49
N LEU A 344 18.46 18.24 -0.86
CA LEU A 344 18.95 19.28 0.04
C LEU A 344 17.81 20.28 0.23
N VAL A 345 16.99 20.13 1.28
CA VAL A 345 16.18 21.25 1.77
C VAL A 345 17.03 21.98 2.81
N SER A 346 17.86 22.88 2.31
CA SER A 346 18.35 24.01 3.10
C SER A 346 17.19 24.99 3.27
N ILE A 347 16.57 25.07 4.45
CA ILE A 347 15.93 26.32 4.88
C ILE A 347 16.38 26.66 6.29
N LEU A 348 16.90 27.87 6.35
CA LEU A 348 17.60 28.53 7.43
C LEU A 348 16.77 28.68 8.70
N ALA A 349 17.47 28.55 9.82
CA ALA A 349 17.15 29.20 11.08
C ALA A 349 16.81 30.68 10.85
N VAL A 350 15.61 31.09 11.23
CA VAL A 350 15.27 32.48 11.54
C VAL A 350 14.26 32.46 12.68
N TRP A 351 14.81 32.65 13.89
CA TRP A 351 14.23 32.89 15.23
C TRP A 351 13.51 31.75 15.93
#